data_AF-A0A8T4Y6Q6-F1
#
_entry.id   AF-A0A8T4Y6Q6-F1
#
_cell.length_a   1.000
_cell.length_b   1.000
_cell.length_c   1.000
_cell.angle_alpha   90.00
_cell.angle_beta   90.00
_cell.angle_gamma   90.00
#
_symmetry.space_group_name_H-M   'P 1'
#
loop_
_entity.id
_entity.type
_entity.pdbx_description
1 polymer ?
#
loop_
_entity_poly.entity_id
_entity_poly.type
_entity_poly.pdbx_seq_one_letter_code
_entity_poly.pdbx_strand_id
1 'polypeptide(L)'
;MSVEIICDVEGVEEFKQAMQNFDSGMQRYVHSQLASWAADVKALAKQLVPVRTGYLRSTIYAKIEEWTAEVGAEASYALFVEFGTRYMQAQPYLYPAIQAYLPRLEQVIVDALDQAKMEAEM
;
A
#
# COMPACT_ATOMS: atom_id res chain seq x y z
N MET A 1 -1.50 36.31 -43.24
CA MET A 1 -2.39 36.88 -42.21
C MET A 1 -2.43 35.91 -41.05
N SER A 2 -1.93 36.31 -39.89
CA SER A 2 -2.07 35.55 -38.64
C SER A 2 -3.00 36.31 -37.71
N VAL A 3 -3.89 35.57 -37.05
CA VAL A 3 -4.74 36.10 -35.98
C VAL A 3 -4.19 35.53 -34.69
N GLU A 4 -3.73 36.41 -33.79
CA GLU A 4 -3.45 36.03 -32.41
C GLU A 4 -4.77 36.08 -31.63
N ILE A 5 -5.10 34.97 -30.98
CA ILE A 5 -6.20 34.90 -30.03
C ILE A 5 -5.56 34.82 -28.65
N ILE A 6 -5.77 35.87 -27.85
CA ILE A 6 -5.40 35.91 -26.44
C ILE A 6 -6.64 35.46 -25.67
N CYS A 7 -6.55 34.31 -25.01
CA CYS A 7 -7.62 33.79 -24.17
C CYS A 7 -7.23 34.03 -22.70
N ASP A 8 -7.99 34.86 -22.01
CA ASP A 8 -7.87 35.06 -20.56
C ASP A 8 -8.68 33.95 -19.88
N VAL A 9 -8.00 33.10 -19.13
CA VAL A 9 -8.62 31.98 -18.42
C VAL A 9 -8.73 32.37 -16.95
N GLU A 10 -9.93 32.76 -16.54
CA GLU A 10 -10.27 32.97 -15.12
C GLU A 10 -10.41 31.62 -14.42
N GLY A 11 -9.97 31.50 -13.16
CA GLY A 11 -10.13 30.26 -12.37
C GLY A 11 -8.91 29.33 -12.31
N VAL A 12 -7.79 29.67 -12.97
CA VAL A 12 -6.61 28.80 -13.04
C VAL A 12 -5.92 28.64 -11.67
N GLU A 13 -5.95 29.68 -10.85
CA GLU A 13 -5.27 29.66 -9.55
C GLU A 13 -6.09 28.86 -8.52
N GLU A 14 -7.42 28.99 -8.55
CA GLU A 14 -8.36 28.18 -7.79
C GLU A 14 -8.23 26.69 -8.18
N PHE A 15 -8.12 26.40 -9.47
CA PHE A 15 -7.90 25.03 -9.95
C PHE A 15 -6.57 24.45 -9.46
N LYS A 16 -5.47 25.24 -9.47
CA LYS A 16 -4.19 24.79 -8.92
C LYS A 16 -4.28 24.48 -7.44
N GLN A 17 -4.96 25.32 -6.65
CA GLN A 17 -5.14 25.09 -5.22
C GLN A 17 -5.98 23.83 -4.97
N ALA A 18 -7.08 23.65 -5.70
CA ALA A 18 -7.90 22.44 -5.62
C ALA A 18 -7.09 21.17 -5.96
N MET A 19 -6.22 21.22 -6.98
CA MET A 19 -5.34 20.11 -7.33
C MET A 19 -4.26 19.82 -6.29
N GLN A 20 -3.70 20.84 -5.64
CA GLN A 20 -2.74 20.64 -4.55
C GLN A 20 -3.40 20.03 -3.31
N ASN A 21 -4.60 20.48 -2.97
CA ASN A 21 -5.39 19.93 -1.87
C ASN A 21 -5.74 18.46 -2.16
N PHE A 22 -6.20 18.17 -3.37
CA PHE A 22 -6.48 16.81 -3.85
C PHE A 22 -5.27 15.88 -3.66
N ASP A 23 -4.09 16.27 -4.14
CA ASP A 23 -2.88 15.45 -4.05
C ASP A 23 -2.50 15.17 -2.59
N SER A 24 -2.50 16.21 -1.75
CA SER A 24 -2.15 16.06 -0.33
C SER A 24 -3.14 15.20 0.47
N GLY A 25 -4.44 15.32 0.16
CA GLY A 25 -5.51 14.53 0.77
C GLY A 25 -5.40 13.06 0.38
N MET A 26 -5.21 12.80 -0.91
CA MET A 26 -5.01 11.46 -1.46
C MET A 26 -3.79 10.77 -0.83
N GLN A 27 -2.64 11.46 -0.78
CA GLN A 27 -1.41 10.93 -0.17
C GLN A 27 -1.62 10.54 1.30
N ARG A 28 -2.27 11.40 2.09
CA ARG A 28 -2.51 11.14 3.51
C ARG A 28 -3.43 9.94 3.72
N TYR A 29 -4.52 9.88 2.97
CA TYR A 29 -5.48 8.80 3.06
C TYR A 29 -4.83 7.47 2.70
N VAL A 30 -4.17 7.41 1.54
CA VAL A 30 -3.53 6.17 1.07
C VAL A 30 -2.44 5.71 2.02
N HIS A 31 -1.58 6.61 2.51
CA HIS A 31 -0.56 6.26 3.49
C HIS A 31 -1.16 5.61 4.74
N SER A 32 -2.23 6.20 5.29
CA SER A 32 -2.89 5.66 6.49
C SER A 32 -3.49 4.26 6.26
N GLN A 33 -4.11 4.04 5.10
CA GLN A 33 -4.74 2.77 4.77
C GLN A 33 -3.71 1.70 4.41
N LEU A 34 -2.65 2.04 3.68
CA LEU A 34 -1.52 1.14 3.42
C LEU A 34 -0.86 0.69 4.71
N ALA A 35 -0.71 1.59 5.68
CA ALA A 35 -0.17 1.24 6.99
C ALA A 35 -1.05 0.24 7.75
N SER A 36 -2.37 0.45 7.75
CA SER A 36 -3.32 -0.52 8.32
C SER A 36 -3.25 -1.86 7.60
N TRP A 37 -3.29 -1.84 6.27
CA TRP A 37 -3.24 -3.03 5.44
C TRP A 37 -1.97 -3.85 5.68
N ALA A 38 -0.81 -3.20 5.70
CA ALA A 38 0.47 -3.86 5.93
C ALA A 38 0.57 -4.46 7.34
N ALA A 39 -0.01 -3.79 8.34
CA ALA A 39 -0.10 -4.32 9.71
C ALA A 39 -0.97 -5.59 9.78
N ASP A 40 -2.11 -5.60 9.07
CA ASP A 40 -3.02 -6.75 9.02
C ASP A 40 -2.41 -7.94 8.27
N VAL A 41 -1.74 -7.69 7.14
CA VAL A 41 -0.97 -8.71 6.39
C VAL A 41 0.13 -9.30 7.28
N LYS A 42 0.90 -8.46 7.97
CA LYS A 42 1.94 -8.91 8.92
C LYS A 42 1.34 -9.74 10.06
N ALA A 43 0.19 -9.35 10.59
CA ALA A 43 -0.48 -10.08 11.66
C ALA A 43 -0.90 -11.48 11.19
N LEU A 44 -1.51 -11.58 10.01
CA LEU A 44 -1.90 -12.86 9.43
C LEU A 44 -0.68 -13.72 9.07
N ALA A 45 0.36 -13.15 8.47
CA ALA A 45 1.61 -13.85 8.19
C ALA A 45 2.23 -14.45 9.46
N LYS A 46 2.18 -13.72 10.60
CA LYS A 46 2.62 -14.23 11.91
C LYS A 46 1.76 -15.34 12.49
N GLN A 47 0.50 -15.46 12.08
CA GLN A 47 -0.39 -16.56 12.46
C GLN A 47 -0.14 -17.81 11.61
N LEU A 48 0.11 -17.63 10.32
CA LEU A 48 0.31 -18.72 9.36
C LEU A 48 1.71 -19.35 9.45
N VAL A 49 2.72 -18.56 9.82
CA VAL A 49 4.12 -19.00 9.79
C VAL A 49 4.35 -20.21 10.70
N PRO A 50 5.06 -21.25 10.23
CA PRO A 50 5.41 -22.40 11.07
C PRO A 50 6.35 -21.99 12.20
N VAL A 51 6.05 -22.44 13.42
CA VAL A 51 6.80 -22.07 14.62
C VAL A 51 7.55 -23.27 15.17
N ARG A 52 8.89 -23.18 15.17
CA ARG A 52 9.77 -24.11 15.90
C ARG A 52 10.40 -23.43 17.12
N THR A 53 11.25 -22.43 16.87
CA THR A 53 11.89 -21.60 17.92
C THR A 53 11.23 -20.23 18.08
N GLY A 54 10.42 -19.81 17.10
CA GLY A 54 9.81 -18.48 17.04
C GLY A 54 10.65 -17.41 16.34
N TYR A 55 11.92 -17.69 15.98
CA TYR A 55 12.79 -16.70 15.34
C TYR A 55 12.23 -16.16 14.01
N LEU A 56 11.82 -17.04 13.09
CA LEU A 56 11.23 -16.62 11.82
C LEU A 56 10.04 -15.68 12.03
N ARG A 57 9.09 -16.08 12.89
CA ARG A 57 7.93 -15.27 13.26
C ARG A 57 8.31 -13.90 13.85
N SER A 58 9.36 -13.82 14.67
CA SER A 58 9.81 -12.54 15.24
C SER A 58 10.42 -11.61 14.19
N THR A 59 11.01 -12.16 13.12
CA THR A 59 11.61 -11.36 12.04
C THR A 59 10.62 -10.84 10.99
N ILE A 60 9.32 -11.22 11.07
CA ILE A 60 8.31 -10.72 10.12
C ILE A 60 8.05 -9.24 10.40
N TYR A 61 8.24 -8.40 9.38
CA TYR A 61 8.10 -6.95 9.43
C TYR A 61 7.13 -6.44 8.37
N ALA A 62 6.69 -5.20 8.57
CA ALA A 62 5.97 -4.38 7.61
C ALA A 62 6.58 -2.98 7.68
N LYS A 63 6.89 -2.39 6.54
CA LYS A 63 7.40 -1.03 6.38
C LYS A 63 6.54 -0.31 5.35
N ILE A 64 6.33 0.97 5.55
CA ILE A 64 5.61 1.83 4.62
C ILE A 64 6.55 2.97 4.26
N GLU A 65 6.77 3.15 2.97
CA GLU A 65 7.56 4.24 2.40
C GLU A 65 6.71 4.88 1.31
N GLU A 66 6.19 6.07 1.62
CA GLU A 66 5.30 6.83 0.74
C GLU A 66 4.09 6.00 0.28
N TRP A 67 4.13 5.54 -0.97
CA TRP A 67 3.10 4.76 -1.66
C TRP A 67 3.36 3.25 -1.66
N THR A 68 4.44 2.81 -1.04
CA THR A 68 4.89 1.42 -1.06
C THR A 68 4.76 0.80 0.32
N ALA A 69 4.06 -0.33 0.40
CA ALA A 69 4.04 -1.18 1.59
C ALA A 69 4.91 -2.42 1.35
N GLU A 70 5.99 -2.55 2.12
CA GLU A 70 6.87 -3.72 2.10
C GLU A 70 6.51 -4.63 3.28
N VAL A 71 6.21 -5.91 3.01
CA VAL A 71 6.01 -6.93 4.03
C VAL A 71 6.96 -8.09 3.75
N GLY A 72 7.73 -8.49 4.75
CA GLY A 72 8.78 -9.49 4.59
C GLY A 72 9.23 -10.10 5.90
N ALA A 73 10.30 -10.89 5.83
CA ALA A 73 10.95 -11.50 6.99
C ALA A 73 12.47 -11.46 6.85
N GLU A 74 13.17 -11.05 7.90
CA GLU A 74 14.64 -10.90 7.88
C GLU A 74 15.41 -12.22 8.09
N ALA A 75 14.75 -13.28 8.54
CA ALA A 75 15.41 -14.57 8.72
C ALA A 75 15.97 -15.07 7.37
N SER A 76 17.27 -15.38 7.33
CA SER A 76 17.97 -15.81 6.10
C SER A 76 17.37 -17.03 5.41
N TYR A 77 16.62 -17.85 6.17
CA TYR A 77 15.95 -19.05 5.67
C TYR A 77 14.46 -18.84 5.35
N ALA A 78 13.93 -17.63 5.52
CA ALA A 78 12.52 -17.29 5.28
C ALA A 78 12.04 -17.71 3.88
N LEU A 79 12.86 -17.43 2.85
CA LEU A 79 12.56 -17.76 1.47
C LEU A 79 12.38 -19.27 1.26
N PHE A 80 13.23 -20.08 1.88
CA PHE A 80 13.17 -21.54 1.77
C PHE A 80 11.94 -22.11 2.47
N VAL A 81 11.45 -21.46 3.53
CA VAL A 81 10.20 -21.84 4.20
C VAL A 81 8.99 -21.49 3.33
N GLU A 82 8.97 -20.30 2.75
CA GLU A 82 7.85 -19.84 1.89
C GLU A 82 7.68 -20.72 0.65
N PHE A 83 8.78 -21.00 -0.06
CA PHE A 83 8.74 -21.66 -1.38
C PHE A 83 9.18 -23.12 -1.37
N GLY A 84 9.71 -23.61 -0.25
CA GLY A 84 10.28 -24.94 -0.16
C GLY A 84 11.64 -25.05 -0.84
N THR A 85 12.19 -26.27 -0.83
CA THR A 85 13.45 -26.64 -1.47
C THR A 85 13.33 -28.04 -2.05
N ARG A 86 14.37 -28.54 -2.73
CA ARG A 86 14.40 -29.95 -3.18
C ARG A 86 14.23 -30.98 -2.06
N TYR A 87 14.45 -30.60 -0.80
CA TYR A 87 14.40 -31.49 0.37
C TYR A 87 13.25 -31.18 1.34
N MET A 88 12.50 -30.09 1.11
CA MET A 88 11.49 -29.61 2.05
C MET A 88 10.31 -29.03 1.28
N GLN A 89 9.09 -29.46 1.62
CA GLN A 89 7.87 -28.88 1.06
C GLN A 89 7.70 -27.42 1.50
N ALA A 90 7.08 -26.61 0.64
CA ALA A 90 6.75 -25.22 0.94
C ALA A 90 5.77 -25.12 2.11
N GLN A 91 5.98 -24.16 2.99
CA GLN A 91 5.10 -23.78 4.09
C GLN A 91 4.82 -22.28 3.99
N PRO A 92 4.07 -21.86 2.97
CA PRO A 92 3.86 -20.45 2.67
C PRO A 92 3.07 -19.75 3.77
N TYR A 93 3.47 -18.53 4.09
CA TYR A 93 2.87 -17.70 5.15
C TYR A 93 2.76 -16.24 4.73
N LEU A 94 3.65 -15.74 3.85
CA LEU A 94 3.58 -14.38 3.33
C LEU A 94 2.62 -14.27 2.15
N TYR A 95 2.82 -15.09 1.11
CA TYR A 95 1.97 -15.07 -0.08
C TYR A 95 0.48 -15.27 0.24
N PRO A 96 0.06 -16.27 1.05
CA PRO A 96 -1.34 -16.42 1.41
C PRO A 96 -1.87 -15.24 2.24
N ALA A 97 -1.05 -14.62 3.09
CA ALA A 97 -1.47 -13.45 3.85
C ALA A 97 -1.72 -12.24 2.92
N ILE A 98 -0.84 -12.01 1.95
CA ILE A 98 -0.99 -10.95 0.95
C ILE A 98 -2.26 -11.19 0.10
N GLN A 99 -2.46 -12.42 -0.37
CA GLN A 99 -3.64 -12.78 -1.18
C GLN A 99 -4.96 -12.54 -0.42
N ALA A 100 -5.00 -12.86 0.87
CA ALA A 100 -6.21 -12.66 1.69
C ALA A 100 -6.62 -11.18 1.80
N TYR A 101 -5.66 -10.24 1.76
CA TYR A 101 -5.92 -8.81 1.89
C TYR A 101 -5.83 -8.02 0.58
N LEU A 102 -5.50 -8.68 -0.54
CA LEU A 102 -5.40 -8.02 -1.84
C LEU A 102 -6.69 -7.29 -2.25
N PRO A 103 -7.89 -7.88 -2.09
CA PRO A 103 -9.15 -7.21 -2.46
C PRO A 103 -9.42 -5.92 -1.68
N ARG A 104 -8.94 -5.84 -0.43
CA ARG A 104 -9.08 -4.62 0.40
C ARG A 104 -8.22 -3.48 -0.14
N LEU A 105 -7.08 -3.79 -0.75
CA LEU A 105 -6.20 -2.77 -1.33
C LEU A 105 -6.88 -2.03 -2.49
N GLU A 106 -7.65 -2.75 -3.32
CA GLU A 106 -8.42 -2.15 -4.41
C GLU A 106 -9.46 -1.15 -3.88
N GLN A 107 -10.18 -1.52 -2.81
CA GLN A 107 -11.16 -0.65 -2.16
C GLN A 107 -10.51 0.61 -1.59
N VAL A 108 -9.34 0.48 -0.96
CA VAL A 108 -8.57 1.61 -0.42
C VAL A 108 -8.25 2.66 -1.48
N ILE A 109 -7.91 2.25 -2.70
CA ILE A 109 -7.59 3.19 -3.78
C ILE A 109 -8.85 3.95 -4.22
N VAL A 110 -9.99 3.26 -4.33
CA VAL A 110 -11.26 3.88 -4.71
C VAL A 110 -11.69 4.88 -3.63
N ASP A 111 -11.66 4.48 -2.37
CA ASP A 111 -12.04 5.34 -1.25
C ASP A 111 -11.11 6.56 -1.14
N ALA A 112 -9.83 6.41 -1.48
CA ALA A 112 -8.88 7.51 -1.51
C ALA A 112 -9.24 8.56 -2.57
N LEU A 113 -9.68 8.13 -3.75
CA LEU A 113 -10.10 9.02 -4.82
C LEU A 113 -11.36 9.79 -4.43
N ASP A 114 -12.33 9.10 -3.81
CA ASP A 114 -13.57 9.74 -3.37
C ASP A 114 -13.32 10.74 -2.23
N GLN A 115 -12.45 10.40 -1.28
CA GLN A 115 -12.04 11.32 -0.21
C GLN A 115 -11.31 12.54 -0.77
N ALA A 116 -10.35 12.35 -1.67
CA ALA A 116 -9.58 13.43 -2.27
C ALA A 116 -10.47 14.37 -3.09
N LYS A 117 -11.49 13.84 -3.79
CA LYS A 117 -12.50 14.66 -4.48
C LYS A 117 -13.26 15.56 -3.52
N MET A 118 -13.74 15.01 -2.40
CA MET A 118 -14.47 15.80 -1.40
C MET A 118 -13.60 16.92 -0.80
N GLU A 119 -12.31 16.66 -0.60
CA GLU A 119 -11.36 17.67 -0.08
C GLU A 119 -10.98 18.75 -1.10
N ALA A 120 -11.10 18.46 -2.40
CA ALA A 120 -10.82 19.42 -3.47
C ALA A 120 -12.01 20.36 -3.76
N GLU A 121 -13.23 19.96 -3.40
CA GLU A 121 -14.45 20.76 -3.54
C GLU A 121 -14.70 21.70 -2.34
N MET A 122 -13.95 21.53 -1.24
CA MET A 122 -13.98 22.37 -0.04
C MET A 122 -12.91 23.47 -0.07
#